data_AF-A0A3M1CUM1-F1
#
_entry.id   AF-A0A3M1CUM1-F1
#
_cell.length_a   1.000
_cell.length_b   1.000
_cell.length_c   1.000
_cell.angle_alpha   90.00
_cell.angle_beta   90.00
_cell.angle_gamma   90.00
#
_symmetry.space_group_name_H-M   'P 1'
#
loop_
_entity.id
_entity.type
_entity.pdbx_description
1 polymer ?
#
loop_
_entity_poly.entity_id
_entity_poly.type
_entity_poly.pdbx_seq_one_letter_code
_entity_poly.pdbx_strand_id
1 'polypeptide(L)'
;MASPTGGEAHARSPDMGGSMATELLKPDGTLDIDAIRQHLTDEFTAILDRHGKIRDHLQNVDRGKETDWRDAAQLIENDEVLEVLEHNGREAIMGIVNALRRIDEGTYTVCTRCGGEIDPRRLAALPTTTLCVRCADQ
;
A
#
# COMPACT_ATOMS: atom_id res chain seq x y z
N MET A 1 -0.49 39.85 3.25
CA MET A 1 0.27 39.19 2.16
C MET A 1 1.73 39.13 2.62
N ALA A 2 2.36 38.02 2.97
CA ALA A 2 2.09 36.60 2.82
C ALA A 2 2.54 35.83 4.09
N SER A 3 2.00 34.63 4.26
CA SER A 3 1.99 33.78 5.45
C SER A 3 3.37 33.31 5.95
N PRO A 4 3.53 33.01 7.25
CA PRO A 4 4.67 32.25 7.75
C PRO A 4 4.48 30.74 7.54
N THR A 5 5.58 30.11 7.16
CA THR A 5 5.87 28.68 7.08
C THR A 5 6.05 28.04 8.47
N GLY A 6 5.41 26.89 8.68
CA GLY A 6 5.67 25.93 9.76
C GLY A 6 4.62 24.83 9.66
N GLY A 7 4.90 23.54 9.45
CA GLY A 7 6.15 22.81 9.67
C GLY A 7 5.95 21.83 10.82
N GLU A 8 5.00 20.90 10.70
CA GLU A 8 4.86 19.75 11.62
C GLU A 8 3.80 18.76 11.12
N ALA A 9 4.19 17.86 10.21
CA ALA A 9 3.50 16.58 10.08
C ALA A 9 4.21 15.62 11.04
N HIS A 10 3.70 15.55 12.28
CA HIS A 10 4.11 14.50 13.22
C HIS A 10 3.79 13.15 12.61
N ALA A 11 4.82 12.37 12.30
CA ALA A 11 4.73 10.94 12.08
C ALA A 11 4.15 10.30 13.34
N ARG A 12 2.83 10.06 13.34
CA ARG A 12 2.17 9.22 14.33
C ARG A 12 2.25 7.79 13.81
N SER A 13 3.29 7.08 14.21
CA SER A 13 3.31 5.63 14.11
C SER A 13 2.11 5.08 14.90
N PRO A 14 1.23 4.24 14.31
CA PRO A 14 0.20 3.58 15.09
C PRO A 14 0.56 2.11 15.35
N ASP A 15 0.31 1.72 16.59
CA ASP A 15 0.21 0.38 17.14
C ASP A 15 -0.17 -0.74 16.16
N MET A 16 0.73 -1.73 16.05
CA MET A 16 0.43 -3.04 15.48
C MET A 16 -0.45 -3.86 16.45
N GLY A 17 -1.73 -3.98 16.15
CA GLY A 17 -2.56 -5.05 16.72
C GLY A 17 -3.99 -4.66 17.10
N GLY A 18 -4.86 -4.44 16.11
CA GLY A 18 -6.30 -4.34 16.35
C GLY A 18 -7.11 -4.36 15.06
N SER A 19 -7.96 -5.37 14.89
CA SER A 19 -9.07 -5.52 13.92
C SER A 19 -9.22 -4.48 12.79
N MET A 20 -8.32 -4.50 11.79
CA MET A 20 -8.17 -3.42 10.78
C MET A 20 -9.31 -3.27 9.76
N ALA A 21 -10.16 -4.28 9.56
CA ALA A 21 -11.18 -4.23 8.50
C ALA A 21 -12.29 -3.20 8.74
N THR A 22 -12.49 -2.73 9.98
CA THR A 22 -13.60 -1.82 10.33
C THR A 22 -13.21 -0.34 10.30
N GLU A 23 -11.92 0.01 10.32
CA GLU A 23 -11.44 1.41 10.29
C GLU A 23 -11.24 1.99 8.88
N LEU A 24 -11.31 1.16 7.83
CA LEU A 24 -11.07 1.58 6.44
C LEU A 24 -12.32 2.10 5.70
N LEU A 25 -13.48 2.11 6.36
CA LEU A 25 -14.75 2.59 5.84
C LEU A 25 -15.19 3.83 6.60
N LYS A 26 -15.54 4.89 5.88
CA LYS A 26 -16.14 6.10 6.46
C LYS A 26 -17.58 5.80 6.94
N PRO A 27 -18.12 6.59 7.89
CA PRO A 27 -19.46 6.38 8.43
C PRO A 27 -20.59 6.53 7.38
N ASP A 28 -20.30 7.13 6.23
CA ASP A 28 -21.20 7.24 5.08
C ASP A 28 -21.16 6.01 4.13
N GLY A 29 -20.31 5.02 4.42
CA GLY A 29 -20.11 3.83 3.60
C GLY A 29 -19.16 4.04 2.41
N THR A 30 -18.49 5.19 2.32
CA THR A 30 -17.45 5.44 1.33
C THR A 30 -16.09 4.90 1.77
N LEU A 31 -15.26 4.57 0.79
CA LEU A 31 -13.92 4.05 1.03
C LEU A 31 -12.96 5.19 1.38
N ASP A 32 -12.23 5.07 2.49
CA ASP A 32 -11.18 6.03 2.81
C ASP A 32 -9.88 5.65 2.07
N ILE A 33 -9.66 6.28 0.93
CA ILE A 33 -8.50 6.04 0.07
C ILE A 33 -7.20 6.38 0.79
N ASP A 34 -7.19 7.42 1.62
CA ASP A 34 -6.00 7.83 2.35
C ASP A 34 -5.68 6.83 3.46
N ALA A 35 -6.69 6.34 4.19
CA ALA A 35 -6.50 5.29 5.20
C ALA A 35 -6.00 3.97 4.59
N ILE A 36 -6.52 3.59 3.42
CA ILE A 36 -6.06 2.39 2.71
C ILE A 36 -4.63 2.56 2.21
N ARG A 37 -4.30 3.72 1.65
CA ARG A 37 -2.93 4.02 1.24
C ARG A 37 -1.98 3.85 2.42
N GLN A 38 -2.30 4.47 3.56
CA GLN A 38 -1.52 4.35 4.79
C GLN A 38 -1.34 2.89 5.21
N HIS A 39 -2.43 2.14 5.27
CA HIS A 39 -2.42 0.72 5.65
C HIS A 39 -1.52 -0.13 4.74
N LEU A 40 -1.64 0.06 3.42
CA LEU A 40 -0.82 -0.64 2.42
C LEU A 40 0.66 -0.26 2.55
N THR A 41 0.98 1.01 2.80
CA THR A 41 2.37 1.47 3.03
C THR A 41 2.95 0.89 4.33
N ASP A 42 2.16 0.81 5.39
CA ASP A 42 2.58 0.22 6.66
C ASP A 42 2.85 -1.29 6.49
N GLU A 43 1.95 -2.02 5.80
CA GLU A 43 2.13 -3.44 5.51
C GLU A 43 3.37 -3.69 4.64
N PHE A 44 3.58 -2.86 3.62
CA PHE A 44 4.77 -2.91 2.77
C PHE A 44 6.05 -2.74 3.61
N THR A 45 6.09 -1.73 4.46
CA THR A 45 7.24 -1.45 5.34
C THR A 45 7.48 -2.61 6.30
N ALA A 46 6.43 -3.21 6.85
CA ALA A 46 6.54 -4.36 7.75
C ALA A 46 7.11 -5.60 7.05
N ILE A 47 6.76 -5.85 5.77
CA ILE A 47 7.34 -6.94 4.99
C ILE A 47 8.83 -6.67 4.72
N LEU A 48 9.18 -5.44 4.31
CA LEU A 48 10.58 -5.07 4.11
C LEU A 48 11.41 -5.15 5.39
N ASP A 49 10.83 -4.76 6.53
CA ASP A 49 11.47 -4.84 7.84
C ASP A 49 11.83 -6.29 8.18
N ARG A 50 10.89 -7.21 7.98
CA ARG A 50 11.10 -8.67 8.14
C ARG A 50 12.27 -9.17 7.28
N HIS A 51 12.44 -8.63 6.07
CA HIS A 51 13.54 -8.95 5.18
C HIS A 51 14.69 -7.93 5.29
N GLY A 52 15.20 -7.69 6.50
CA GLY A 52 16.14 -6.58 6.82
C GLY A 52 17.31 -6.30 5.87
N LYS A 53 17.84 -7.31 5.16
CA LYS A 53 18.88 -7.11 4.11
C LYS A 53 18.38 -6.28 2.91
N ILE A 54 17.11 -6.43 2.56
CA ILE A 54 16.45 -5.68 1.50
C ILE A 54 16.30 -4.22 1.91
N ARG A 55 15.84 -3.98 3.14
CA ARG A 55 15.76 -2.64 3.70
C ARG A 55 17.11 -1.93 3.64
N ASP A 56 18.21 -2.59 4.02
CA ASP A 56 19.54 -1.98 3.90
C ASP A 56 19.89 -1.65 2.44
N HIS A 57 19.52 -2.50 1.49
CA HIS A 57 19.72 -2.26 0.05
C HIS A 57 18.90 -1.06 -0.44
N LEU A 58 17.64 -0.96 -0.03
CA LEU A 58 16.73 0.14 -0.37
C LEU A 58 17.13 1.47 0.32
N GLN A 59 17.63 1.42 1.56
CA GLN A 59 18.02 2.59 2.36
C GLN A 59 19.43 3.13 2.05
N ASN A 60 20.26 2.37 1.32
CA ASN A 60 21.57 2.84 0.88
C ASN A 60 21.49 3.93 -0.23
N VAL A 61 20.29 4.21 -0.75
CA VAL A 61 20.00 5.34 -1.63
C VAL A 61 19.40 6.47 -0.79
N ASP A 62 20.28 7.31 -0.26
CA ASP A 62 20.03 8.60 0.41
C ASP A 62 19.35 8.60 1.80
N ARG A 63 20.14 8.94 2.82
CA ARG A 63 19.74 9.03 4.23
C ARG A 63 18.84 10.24 4.46
N GLY A 64 17.54 10.03 4.58
CA GLY A 64 16.65 11.02 5.19
C GLY A 64 15.25 11.12 4.62
N LYS A 65 14.94 10.38 3.54
CA LYS A 65 13.56 10.15 3.14
C LYS A 65 13.15 8.75 3.54
N GLU A 66 12.03 8.65 4.25
CA GLU A 66 11.18 7.47 4.20
C GLU A 66 11.14 7.04 2.73
N THR A 67 11.63 5.84 2.42
CA THR A 67 11.62 5.33 1.05
C THR A 67 10.15 5.29 0.65
N ASP A 68 9.72 6.24 -0.18
CA ASP A 68 8.36 6.27 -0.68
C ASP A 68 8.13 4.93 -1.37
N TRP A 69 6.95 4.34 -1.20
CA TRP A 69 6.62 3.06 -1.81
C TRP A 69 6.86 3.10 -3.33
N ARG A 70 6.81 4.29 -3.95
CA ARG A 70 7.20 4.54 -5.35
C ARG A 70 8.68 4.26 -5.63
N ASP A 71 9.57 4.80 -4.81
CA ASP A 71 11.02 4.61 -4.94
C ASP A 71 11.37 3.13 -4.69
N ALA A 72 10.75 2.53 -3.68
CA ALA A 72 10.93 1.11 -3.38
C ALA A 72 10.37 0.20 -4.50
N ALA A 73 9.20 0.52 -5.06
CA ALA A 73 8.62 -0.22 -6.18
C ALA A 73 9.55 -0.21 -7.39
N GLN A 74 10.14 0.93 -7.72
CA GLN A 74 11.08 1.05 -8.84
C GLN A 74 12.35 0.20 -8.63
N LEU A 75 12.86 0.13 -7.39
CA LEU A 75 14.01 -0.72 -7.04
C LEU A 75 13.65 -2.22 -7.06
N ILE A 76 12.43 -2.57 -6.63
CA ILE A 76 11.91 -3.95 -6.65
C ILE A 76 11.69 -4.44 -8.09
N GLU A 77 11.14 -3.59 -8.97
CA GLU A 77 11.00 -3.88 -10.40
C GLU A 77 12.36 -4.07 -11.11
N ASN A 78 13.46 -3.61 -10.51
CA ASN A 78 14.81 -3.81 -11.03
C ASN A 78 15.39 -5.21 -10.72
N ASP A 79 14.58 -6.12 -10.15
CA ASP A 79 14.81 -7.56 -9.99
C ASP A 79 15.83 -8.00 -8.92
N GLU A 80 16.87 -7.22 -8.62
CA GLU A 80 17.92 -7.60 -7.63
C GLU A 80 17.38 -7.78 -6.19
N VAL A 81 16.34 -7.02 -5.83
CA VAL A 81 15.72 -7.06 -4.50
C VAL A 81 14.74 -8.24 -4.35
N LEU A 82 14.12 -8.68 -5.45
CA LEU A 82 13.14 -9.75 -5.48
C LEU A 82 13.77 -11.11 -5.18
N GLU A 83 15.03 -11.34 -5.56
CA GLU A 83 15.73 -12.61 -5.28
C GLU A 83 15.89 -12.89 -3.77
N VAL A 84 15.94 -11.85 -2.93
CA VAL A 84 16.11 -11.96 -1.48
C VAL A 84 14.77 -12.19 -0.76
N LEU A 85 13.65 -11.92 -1.43
CA LEU A 85 12.31 -12.16 -0.89
C LEU A 85 11.91 -13.63 -1.09
N GLU A 86 11.36 -14.21 -0.03
CA GLU A 86 10.61 -15.46 -0.15
C GLU A 86 9.45 -15.27 -1.13
N HIS A 87 9.02 -16.36 -1.79
CA HIS A 87 7.94 -16.31 -2.80
C HIS A 87 6.69 -15.57 -2.28
N ASN A 88 6.27 -15.87 -1.06
CA ASN A 88 5.10 -15.22 -0.43
C ASN A 88 5.32 -13.72 -0.18
N GLY A 89 6.53 -13.32 0.21
CA GLY A 89 6.88 -11.92 0.45
C GLY A 89 6.87 -11.10 -0.85
N ARG A 90 7.35 -11.70 -1.95
CA ARG A 90 7.26 -11.09 -3.29
C ARG A 90 5.84 -10.87 -3.72
N GLU A 91 5.00 -11.91 -3.67
CA GLU A 91 3.60 -11.79 -4.12
C GLU A 91 2.83 -10.75 -3.32
N ALA A 92 3.03 -10.70 -2.00
CA ALA A 92 2.42 -9.69 -1.14
C ALA A 92 2.87 -8.27 -1.54
N ILE A 93 4.18 -8.05 -1.68
CA ILE A 93 4.75 -6.75 -2.09
C ILE A 93 4.21 -6.32 -3.47
N MET A 94 4.20 -7.21 -4.45
CA MET A 94 3.69 -6.89 -5.79
C MET A 94 2.20 -6.55 -5.76
N GLY A 95 1.41 -7.25 -4.94
CA GLY A 95 0.00 -6.96 -4.72
C GLY A 95 -0.22 -5.56 -4.12
N ILE A 96 0.58 -5.21 -3.12
CA ILE A 96 0.54 -3.90 -2.45
C ILE A 96 0.95 -2.77 -3.40
N VAL A 97 2.07 -2.91 -4.11
CA VAL A 97 2.55 -1.91 -5.09
C VAL A 97 1.51 -1.68 -6.18
N ASN A 98 0.89 -2.75 -6.70
CA ASN A 98 -0.15 -2.62 -7.71
C ASN A 98 -1.42 -1.93 -7.16
N ALA A 99 -1.80 -2.22 -5.91
CA ALA A 99 -2.91 -1.54 -5.26
C ALA A 99 -2.65 -0.03 -5.10
N LEU A 100 -1.47 0.34 -4.59
CA LEU A 100 -1.03 1.73 -4.43
C LEU A 100 -0.98 2.48 -5.77
N ARG A 101 -0.47 1.84 -6.83
CA ARG A 101 -0.48 2.41 -8.18
C ARG A 101 -1.90 2.68 -8.68
N ARG A 102 -2.83 1.74 -8.47
CA ARG A 102 -4.23 1.93 -8.87
C ARG A 102 -4.93 3.02 -8.08
N ILE A 103 -4.54 3.23 -6.82
CA ILE A 103 -5.02 4.36 -6.01
C ILE A 103 -4.59 5.68 -6.66
N ASP A 104 -3.33 5.78 -7.07
CA ASP A 104 -2.80 6.99 -7.71
C ASP A 104 -3.37 7.23 -9.12
N GLU A 105 -3.66 6.17 -9.86
CA GLU A 105 -4.34 6.24 -11.17
C GLU A 105 -5.85 6.51 -11.03
N GLY A 106 -6.41 6.42 -9.81
CA GLY A 106 -7.85 6.52 -9.57
C GLY A 106 -8.67 5.32 -10.06
N THR A 107 -8.03 4.20 -10.38
CA THR A 107 -8.66 2.97 -10.90
C THR A 107 -8.84 1.87 -9.84
N TYR A 108 -8.51 2.17 -8.58
CA TYR A 108 -8.52 1.23 -7.46
C TYR A 108 -9.88 0.54 -7.24
N THR A 109 -10.97 1.28 -7.44
CA THR A 109 -12.34 0.79 -7.29
C THR A 109 -12.85 0.05 -8.53
N VAL A 110 -12.04 -0.16 -9.58
CA VAL A 110 -12.49 -0.74 -10.86
C VAL A 110 -11.90 -2.14 -11.07
N CYS A 111 -12.75 -3.13 -11.29
CA CYS A 111 -12.36 -4.51 -11.55
C CYS A 111 -11.55 -4.63 -12.85
N THR A 112 -10.38 -5.24 -12.79
CA THR A 112 -9.50 -5.43 -13.97
C THR A 112 -10.06 -6.43 -14.98
N ARG A 113 -10.96 -7.33 -14.58
CA ARG A 113 -11.55 -8.37 -15.46
C ARG A 113 -12.81 -7.93 -16.18
N CYS A 114 -13.71 -7.22 -15.50
CA CYS A 114 -15.00 -6.82 -16.08
C CYS A 114 -15.19 -5.31 -16.23
N GLY A 115 -14.27 -4.49 -15.71
CA GLY A 115 -14.39 -3.03 -15.71
C GLY A 115 -15.48 -2.47 -14.80
N GLY A 116 -16.17 -3.32 -14.02
CA GLY A 116 -17.20 -2.90 -13.07
C GLY A 116 -16.62 -2.42 -11.73
N GLU A 117 -17.42 -1.72 -10.93
CA GLU A 117 -16.99 -1.26 -9.61
C GLU A 117 -16.83 -2.42 -8.61
N ILE A 118 -15.78 -2.34 -7.79
CA ILE A 118 -15.49 -3.24 -6.68
C ILE A 118 -16.14 -2.65 -5.44
N ASP A 119 -16.87 -3.50 -4.70
CA ASP A 119 -17.52 -3.09 -3.45
C ASP A 119 -16.48 -2.55 -2.45
N PRO A 120 -16.68 -1.34 -1.88
CA PRO A 120 -15.75 -0.76 -0.92
C PRO A 120 -15.55 -1.63 0.32
N ARG A 121 -16.56 -2.39 0.75
CA ARG A 121 -16.43 -3.34 1.87
C ARG A 121 -15.47 -4.47 1.55
N ARG A 122 -15.39 -4.86 0.28
CA ARG A 122 -14.45 -5.88 -0.18
C ARG A 122 -13.03 -5.33 -0.26
N LEU A 123 -12.85 -4.07 -0.70
CA LEU A 123 -11.55 -3.40 -0.68
C LEU A 123 -11.07 -3.18 0.76
N ALA A 124 -11.96 -2.83 1.69
CA ALA A 124 -11.64 -2.73 3.11
C ALA A 124 -11.23 -4.07 3.74
N ALA A 125 -11.78 -5.19 3.27
CA ALA A 125 -11.43 -6.53 3.74
C ALA A 125 -10.17 -7.11 3.06
N LEU A 126 -9.98 -6.81 1.77
CA LEU A 126 -8.88 -7.30 0.93
C LEU A 126 -8.35 -6.16 0.06
N PRO A 127 -7.47 -5.29 0.59
CA PRO A 127 -7.04 -4.07 -0.09
C PRO A 127 -6.12 -4.33 -1.30
N THR A 128 -5.52 -5.51 -1.40
CA THR A 128 -4.70 -5.90 -2.56
C THR A 128 -5.51 -6.47 -3.71
N THR A 129 -6.84 -6.61 -3.57
CA THR A 129 -7.69 -7.23 -4.60
C THR A 129 -7.89 -6.33 -5.83
N THR A 130 -7.82 -6.94 -7.02
CA THR A 130 -8.03 -6.27 -8.31
C THR A 130 -9.32 -6.68 -9.01
N LEU A 131 -10.00 -7.71 -8.49
CA LEU A 131 -11.22 -8.26 -9.05
C LEU A 131 -12.44 -7.79 -8.27
N CYS A 132 -13.65 -7.89 -8.82
CA CYS A 132 -14.88 -7.75 -8.03
C CYS A 132 -15.31 -9.11 -7.46
N VAL A 133 -16.26 -9.13 -6.51
CA VAL A 133 -16.76 -10.37 -5.89
C VAL A 133 -17.23 -11.39 -6.93
N ARG A 134 -17.96 -10.94 -7.96
CA ARG A 134 -18.45 -11.80 -9.06
C ARG A 134 -17.33 -12.42 -9.89
N CYS A 135 -16.21 -11.71 -10.05
CA CYS A 135 -15.07 -12.18 -10.84
C CYS A 135 -14.10 -13.03 -10.04
N ALA A 136 -14.12 -12.92 -8.71
CA ALA A 136 -13.31 -13.73 -7.81
C ALA A 136 -13.97 -15.09 -7.49
N ASP A 137 -15.30 -15.18 -7.60
CA ASP A 137 -16.08 -16.41 -7.39
C ASP A 137 -16.18 -17.29 -8.66
N GLN A 138 -15.53 -16.90 -9.76
CA GLN A 138 -15.56 -17.55 -11.09
C GLN A 138 -14.18 -17.97 -11.58
#